data_AF-A0A942SYZ7-F1
#
_entry.id   AF-A0A942SYZ7-F1
#
_cell.length_a   1.000
_cell.length_b   1.000
_cell.length_c   1.000
_cell.angle_alpha   90.00
_cell.angle_beta   90.00
_cell.angle_gamma   90.00
#
_symmetry.space_group_name_H-M   'P 1'
#
loop_
_entity.id
_entity.type
_entity.pdbx_description
1 polymer ?
#
loop_
_entity_poly.entity_id
_entity_poly.type
_entity_poly.pdbx_seq_one_letter_code
_entity_poly.pdbx_strand_id
1 'polypeptide(L)'
;MESSQLTGLRPTAAAIQAVVDVLAQHAGARIKRASTLLSQASTEADRLWWSGYDDKWTRFASSTDHSYLVDTGLASITRSGRTRTSGSTEPHKSHNYDVLAEADVEAVTVDFSAWDSGVQLLKVEFTPWATSITLDPGFRDERLPDTLSIVEIEDALERSATPWQQPLQPIEPLPFRVFLGHGGDTQWKDLRDSLQDHHGFDVEAFERSPRIGQTISEVVRGMIASASAGVLVLTRSDQMADGTWHGRQNVVHELGLVQGALGWSRALIVVEDGVVLPSNLDGTQQVRFGLGHIREAEGAVAAALRLMRDSPQGICP
;
A
#
# COMPACT_ATOMS: atom_id res chain seq x y z
N MET A 1 0.85 -22.53 -20.18
CA MET A 1 1.14 -21.34 -19.36
C MET A 1 0.98 -21.69 -17.90
N GLU A 2 2.06 -21.62 -17.14
CA GLU A 2 2.13 -21.80 -15.69
C GLU A 2 2.48 -20.45 -15.05
N SER A 3 1.99 -20.20 -13.84
CA SER A 3 2.26 -18.97 -13.11
C SER A 3 2.47 -19.25 -11.64
N SER A 4 3.39 -18.54 -11.01
CA SER A 4 3.69 -18.64 -9.59
C SER A 4 4.06 -17.30 -8.98
N GLN A 5 4.04 -17.24 -7.66
CA GLN A 5 4.33 -16.04 -6.89
C GLN A 5 5.11 -16.38 -5.62
N LEU A 6 6.29 -15.77 -5.49
CA LEU A 6 7.15 -15.84 -4.32
C LEU A 6 7.05 -14.55 -3.50
N THR A 7 7.64 -14.55 -2.30
CA THR A 7 7.92 -13.31 -1.56
C THR A 7 8.72 -12.35 -2.41
N GLY A 8 8.62 -11.04 -2.19
CA GLY A 8 9.44 -10.06 -2.92
C GLY A 8 10.92 -10.37 -2.80
N LEU A 9 11.59 -10.67 -3.92
CA LEU A 9 13.03 -10.92 -4.00
C LEU A 9 13.73 -9.73 -4.66
N ARG A 10 14.93 -9.38 -4.20
CA ARG A 10 15.74 -8.32 -4.82
C ARG A 10 16.17 -8.74 -6.23
N PRO A 11 15.89 -7.93 -7.27
CA PRO A 11 16.40 -8.20 -8.61
C PRO A 11 17.91 -7.96 -8.59
N THR A 12 18.70 -8.97 -8.94
CA THR A 12 20.16 -8.87 -9.04
C THR A 12 20.64 -9.59 -10.29
N ALA A 13 21.81 -9.21 -10.81
CA ALA A 13 22.43 -9.93 -11.94
C ALA A 13 22.62 -11.43 -11.63
N ALA A 14 22.94 -11.78 -10.37
CA ALA A 14 23.03 -13.17 -9.92
C ALA A 14 21.69 -13.92 -9.99
N ALA A 15 20.59 -13.27 -9.63
CA ALA A 15 19.25 -13.86 -9.74
C ALA A 15 18.85 -14.12 -11.20
N ILE A 16 19.17 -13.17 -12.09
CA ILE A 16 18.93 -13.34 -13.54
C ILE A 16 19.80 -14.47 -14.08
N GLN A 17 21.08 -14.53 -13.70
CA GLN A 17 21.98 -15.60 -14.13
C GLN A 17 21.53 -16.98 -13.67
N ALA A 18 21.01 -17.10 -12.44
CA ALA A 18 20.49 -18.38 -11.94
C ALA A 18 19.33 -18.91 -12.80
N VAL A 19 18.44 -18.03 -13.27
CA VAL A 19 17.37 -18.40 -14.21
C VAL A 19 17.94 -18.81 -15.57
N VAL A 20 18.93 -18.07 -16.09
CA VAL A 20 19.63 -18.41 -17.34
C VAL A 20 20.26 -19.80 -17.25
N ASP A 21 20.92 -20.12 -16.14
CA ASP A 21 21.61 -21.40 -15.95
C ASP A 21 20.63 -22.58 -15.98
N VAL A 22 19.47 -22.44 -15.31
CA VAL A 22 18.40 -23.45 -15.37
C VAL A 22 17.92 -23.62 -16.81
N LEU A 23 17.57 -22.53 -17.49
CA LEU A 23 17.09 -22.60 -18.87
C LEU A 23 18.12 -23.22 -19.81
N ALA A 24 19.39 -22.85 -19.69
CA ALA A 24 20.49 -23.37 -20.50
C ALA A 24 20.73 -24.87 -20.25
N GLN A 25 20.60 -25.34 -19.01
CA GLN A 25 20.67 -26.78 -18.68
C GLN A 25 19.58 -27.57 -19.41
N HIS A 26 18.33 -27.09 -19.41
CA HIS A 26 17.23 -27.75 -20.13
C HIS A 26 17.39 -27.68 -21.65
N ALA A 27 17.91 -26.57 -22.21
CA ALA A 27 18.27 -26.50 -23.62
C ALA A 27 19.32 -27.56 -23.98
N GLY A 28 20.38 -27.68 -23.18
CA GLY A 28 21.43 -28.69 -23.39
C GLY A 28 20.89 -30.12 -23.41
N ALA A 29 20.00 -30.45 -22.46
CA ALA A 29 19.37 -31.77 -22.40
C ALA A 29 18.51 -32.06 -23.65
N ARG A 30 17.76 -31.06 -24.14
CA ARG A 30 16.95 -31.17 -25.36
C ARG A 30 17.81 -31.28 -26.62
N ILE A 31 18.86 -30.46 -26.74
CA ILE A 31 19.83 -30.49 -27.83
C ILE A 31 20.49 -31.88 -27.92
N LYS A 32 20.91 -32.44 -26.78
CA LYS A 32 21.50 -33.79 -26.71
C LYS A 32 20.51 -34.86 -27.20
N ARG A 33 19.25 -34.77 -26.78
CA ARG A 33 18.21 -35.70 -27.19
C ARG A 33 17.91 -35.59 -28.68
N ALA A 34 17.83 -34.38 -29.22
CA ALA A 34 17.65 -34.13 -30.64
C ALA A 34 18.84 -34.64 -31.49
N SER A 35 20.08 -34.47 -31.04
CA SER A 35 21.28 -35.08 -31.68
C SER A 35 21.19 -36.61 -31.67
N THR A 36 20.70 -37.21 -30.57
CA THR A 36 20.46 -38.67 -30.52
C THR A 36 19.38 -39.10 -31.52
N LEU A 37 18.28 -38.35 -31.64
CA LEU A 37 17.22 -38.63 -32.60
C LEU A 37 17.70 -38.48 -34.06
N LEU A 38 18.58 -37.51 -34.34
CA LEU A 38 19.26 -37.39 -35.64
C LEU A 38 20.04 -38.66 -35.97
N SER A 39 20.81 -39.19 -35.01
CA SER A 39 21.60 -40.42 -35.22
C SER A 39 20.73 -41.66 -35.47
N GLN A 40 19.48 -41.66 -35.00
CA GLN A 40 18.50 -42.73 -35.15
C GLN A 40 17.59 -42.54 -36.36
N ALA A 41 17.68 -41.41 -37.07
CA ALA A 41 16.76 -41.04 -38.14
C ALA A 41 16.90 -41.95 -39.38
N SER A 42 15.86 -42.72 -39.65
CA SER A 42 15.79 -43.63 -40.81
C SER A 42 15.24 -42.98 -42.08
N THR A 43 14.50 -41.86 -41.95
CA THR A 43 13.90 -41.14 -43.09
C THR A 43 14.66 -39.85 -43.42
N GLU A 44 14.59 -39.40 -44.67
CA GLU A 44 15.17 -38.11 -45.08
C GLU A 44 14.48 -36.93 -44.39
N ALA A 45 13.16 -37.00 -44.23
CA ALA A 45 12.38 -36.00 -43.51
C ALA A 45 12.82 -35.85 -42.04
N ASP A 46 13.05 -36.95 -41.33
CA ASP A 46 13.55 -36.90 -39.95
C ASP A 46 14.98 -36.35 -39.87
N ARG A 47 15.85 -36.68 -40.83
CA ARG A 47 17.22 -36.12 -40.87
C ARG A 47 17.22 -34.62 -41.10
N LEU A 48 16.33 -34.12 -41.97
CA LEU A 48 16.16 -32.68 -42.20
C LEU A 48 15.60 -31.98 -40.95
N TRP A 49 14.62 -32.59 -40.29
CA TRP A 49 14.02 -32.04 -39.05
C TRP A 49 15.05 -31.87 -37.93
N TRP A 50 15.94 -32.85 -37.74
CA TRP A 50 16.98 -32.81 -36.71
C TRP A 50 18.32 -32.24 -37.19
N SER A 51 18.38 -31.70 -38.41
CA SER A 51 19.63 -31.18 -38.97
C SER A 51 20.21 -30.04 -38.10
N GLY A 52 21.53 -30.00 -37.97
CA GLY A 52 22.25 -28.99 -37.18
C GLY A 52 22.30 -29.24 -35.66
N TYR A 53 21.54 -30.20 -35.12
CA TYR A 53 21.59 -30.51 -33.68
C TYR A 53 22.91 -31.15 -33.23
N ASP A 54 23.64 -31.81 -34.12
CA ASP A 54 24.97 -32.35 -33.81
C ASP A 54 26.01 -31.24 -33.61
N ASP A 55 25.98 -30.21 -34.46
CA ASP A 55 26.81 -29.01 -34.31
C ASP A 55 26.44 -28.25 -33.04
N LYS A 56 25.14 -28.08 -32.76
CA LYS A 56 24.66 -27.48 -31.50
C LYS A 56 25.14 -28.27 -30.28
N TRP A 57 25.05 -29.61 -30.32
CA TRP A 57 25.51 -30.47 -29.24
C TRP A 57 27.03 -30.37 -29.04
N THR A 58 27.79 -30.37 -30.14
CA THR A 58 29.24 -30.19 -30.10
C THR A 58 29.63 -28.84 -29.49
N ARG A 59 28.95 -27.76 -29.86
CA ARG A 59 29.16 -26.43 -29.25
C ARG A 59 28.79 -26.43 -27.77
N PHE A 60 27.66 -27.02 -27.39
CA PHE A 60 27.25 -27.11 -25.99
C PHE A 60 28.26 -27.88 -25.14
N ALA A 61 28.67 -29.07 -25.61
CA ALA A 61 29.59 -29.95 -24.89
C ALA A 61 31.02 -29.38 -24.77
N SER A 62 31.42 -28.48 -25.66
CA SER A 62 32.74 -27.84 -25.64
C SER A 62 32.77 -26.46 -24.97
N SER A 63 31.60 -25.87 -24.69
CA SER A 63 31.50 -24.57 -24.02
C SER A 63 31.36 -24.71 -22.50
N THR A 64 31.98 -23.78 -21.76
CA THR A 64 31.75 -23.60 -20.32
C THR A 64 30.70 -22.53 -20.01
N ASP A 65 30.36 -21.71 -21.01
CA ASP A 65 29.31 -20.69 -20.93
C ASP A 65 28.17 -21.08 -21.87
N HIS A 66 26.98 -21.26 -21.32
CA HIS A 66 25.78 -21.66 -22.04
C HIS A 66 24.71 -20.56 -22.11
N SER A 67 25.04 -19.35 -21.64
CA SER A 67 24.13 -18.19 -21.69
C SER A 67 23.67 -17.85 -23.11
N TYR A 68 24.47 -18.17 -24.13
CA TYR A 68 24.12 -17.98 -25.54
C TYR A 68 22.87 -18.76 -26.00
N LEU A 69 22.38 -19.71 -25.20
CA LEU A 69 21.16 -20.47 -25.49
C LEU A 69 19.88 -19.79 -25.00
N VAL A 70 20.01 -18.69 -24.26
CA VAL A 70 18.90 -17.99 -23.60
C VAL A 70 18.94 -16.52 -23.99
N ASP A 71 17.90 -16.05 -24.65
CA ASP A 71 17.68 -14.62 -24.85
C ASP A 71 17.10 -14.02 -23.57
N THR A 72 17.69 -12.93 -23.09
CA THR A 72 17.27 -12.25 -21.86
C THR A 72 17.05 -10.75 -22.10
N GLY A 73 15.88 -10.24 -21.74
CA GLY A 73 15.46 -8.86 -21.95
C GLY A 73 15.03 -8.16 -20.67
N LEU A 74 15.57 -6.98 -20.38
CA LEU A 74 14.97 -6.08 -19.38
C LEU A 74 13.70 -5.46 -19.98
N ALA A 75 12.54 -6.04 -19.72
CA ALA A 75 11.27 -5.61 -20.30
C ALA A 75 10.77 -4.29 -19.69
N SER A 76 10.92 -4.13 -18.39
CA SER A 76 10.60 -2.87 -17.70
C SER A 76 11.47 -2.64 -16.47
N ILE A 77 11.70 -1.37 -16.16
CA ILE A 77 12.31 -0.93 -14.90
C ILE A 77 11.63 0.35 -14.41
N THR A 78 11.20 0.35 -13.16
CA THR A 78 10.55 1.49 -12.50
C THR A 78 11.51 2.11 -11.49
N ARG A 79 11.70 3.42 -11.61
CA ARG A 79 12.55 4.24 -10.72
C ARG A 79 11.90 5.59 -10.48
N SER A 80 11.87 6.05 -9.24
CA SER A 80 11.29 7.35 -8.86
C SER A 80 9.88 7.54 -9.42
N GLY A 81 9.04 6.50 -9.35
CA GLY A 81 7.69 6.48 -9.91
C GLY A 81 7.58 6.53 -11.44
N ARG A 82 8.68 6.36 -12.18
CA ARG A 82 8.70 6.35 -13.64
C ARG A 82 9.14 4.99 -14.17
N THR A 83 8.30 4.38 -15.00
CA THR A 83 8.63 3.12 -15.69
C THR A 83 9.24 3.41 -17.05
N ARG A 84 10.39 2.79 -17.32
CA ARG A 84 10.98 2.71 -18.65
C ARG A 84 10.82 1.29 -19.18
N THR A 85 10.32 1.17 -20.40
CA THR A 85 10.30 -0.08 -21.15
C THR A 85 11.50 -0.11 -22.09
N SER A 86 12.36 -1.11 -21.97
CA SER A 86 13.41 -1.40 -22.96
C SER A 86 12.99 -2.55 -23.86
N GLY A 87 13.43 -2.53 -25.12
CA GLY A 87 13.30 -3.68 -26.02
C GLY A 87 14.26 -4.82 -25.64
N SER A 88 14.08 -5.99 -26.26
CA SER A 88 14.91 -7.18 -26.04
C SER A 88 16.40 -6.84 -26.06
N THR A 89 17.13 -7.30 -25.04
CA THR A 89 18.59 -7.19 -24.99
C THR A 89 19.21 -8.50 -25.49
N GLU A 90 20.32 -8.43 -26.22
CA GLU A 90 21.00 -9.64 -26.70
C GLU A 90 21.57 -10.45 -25.51
N PRO A 91 21.54 -11.81 -25.57
CA PRO A 91 21.96 -12.75 -24.51
C PRO A 91 23.28 -12.45 -23.79
N HIS A 92 24.22 -11.79 -24.48
CA HIS A 92 25.63 -11.71 -24.08
C HIS A 92 26.02 -10.33 -23.51
N LYS A 93 25.06 -9.49 -23.13
CA LYS A 93 25.30 -8.17 -22.50
C LYS A 93 24.98 -8.18 -21.01
N SER A 94 25.73 -8.96 -20.23
CA SER A 94 25.60 -9.09 -18.77
C SER A 94 25.61 -7.75 -18.01
N HIS A 95 26.35 -6.75 -18.50
CA HIS A 95 26.44 -5.40 -17.94
C HIS A 95 25.09 -4.62 -17.93
N ASN A 96 24.07 -5.08 -18.64
CA ASN A 96 22.74 -4.45 -18.63
C ASN A 96 21.99 -4.67 -17.30
N TYR A 97 22.41 -5.63 -16.48
CA TYR A 97 21.74 -5.97 -15.22
C TYR A 97 22.41 -5.40 -13.97
N ASP A 98 23.53 -4.70 -14.11
CA ASP A 98 24.18 -3.98 -12.98
C ASP A 98 23.22 -2.93 -12.39
N VAL A 99 22.39 -2.36 -13.25
CA VAL A 99 21.30 -1.41 -12.98
C VAL A 99 20.27 -1.92 -11.98
N LEU A 100 20.17 -3.26 -11.79
CA LEU A 100 19.20 -3.89 -10.91
C LEU A 100 19.58 -3.75 -9.43
N ALA A 101 20.88 -3.63 -9.13
CA ALA A 101 21.39 -3.53 -7.77
C ALA A 101 21.28 -2.11 -7.18
N GLU A 102 20.85 -1.12 -7.97
CA GLU A 102 20.71 0.26 -7.50
C GLU A 102 19.55 0.42 -6.51
N ALA A 103 19.74 1.29 -5.51
CA ALA A 103 18.80 1.46 -4.40
C ALA A 103 17.48 2.14 -4.82
N ASP A 104 17.46 2.83 -5.95
CA ASP A 104 16.32 3.57 -6.51
C ASP A 104 15.40 2.71 -7.39
N VAL A 105 15.74 1.44 -7.60
CA VAL A 105 14.90 0.47 -8.31
C VAL A 105 13.67 0.18 -7.45
N GLU A 106 12.48 0.32 -8.03
CA GLU A 106 11.18 0.12 -7.36
C GLU A 106 10.46 -1.13 -7.86
N ALA A 107 10.60 -1.46 -9.15
CA ALA A 107 10.05 -2.66 -9.76
C ALA A 107 10.81 -2.99 -11.05
N VAL A 108 10.89 -4.28 -11.40
CA VAL A 108 11.61 -4.76 -12.58
C VAL A 108 10.84 -5.90 -13.23
N THR A 109 10.79 -5.93 -14.56
CA THR A 109 10.36 -7.12 -15.30
C THR A 109 11.48 -7.58 -16.22
N VAL A 110 11.83 -8.86 -16.13
CA VAL A 110 12.79 -9.51 -17.02
C VAL A 110 12.10 -10.63 -17.79
N ASP A 111 12.27 -10.60 -19.10
CA ASP A 111 11.78 -11.63 -20.02
C ASP A 111 12.96 -12.52 -20.43
N PHE A 112 12.69 -13.81 -20.55
CA PHE A 112 13.61 -14.83 -21.00
C PHE A 112 12.93 -15.62 -22.13
N SER A 113 13.68 -15.99 -23.16
CA SER A 113 13.23 -16.98 -24.14
C SER A 113 14.36 -17.94 -24.47
N ALA A 114 14.01 -19.21 -24.61
CA ALA A 114 14.97 -20.27 -24.86
C ALA A 114 14.30 -21.34 -25.72
N TRP A 115 14.33 -21.11 -27.03
CA TRP A 115 13.67 -21.97 -28.02
C TRP A 115 14.17 -23.41 -27.95
N ASP A 116 15.49 -23.60 -27.79
CA ASP A 116 16.09 -24.92 -27.64
C ASP A 116 15.70 -25.59 -26.31
N SER A 117 15.26 -24.83 -25.29
CA SER A 117 14.68 -25.34 -24.03
C SER A 117 13.19 -25.66 -24.12
N GLY A 118 12.52 -25.32 -25.23
CA GLY A 118 11.06 -25.41 -25.34
C GLY A 118 10.32 -24.29 -24.59
N VAL A 119 11.00 -23.18 -24.27
CA VAL A 119 10.41 -22.04 -23.57
C VAL A 119 10.23 -20.90 -24.57
N GLN A 120 8.98 -20.56 -24.89
CA GLN A 120 8.68 -19.42 -25.76
C GLN A 120 8.88 -18.10 -25.02
N LEU A 121 8.39 -18.03 -23.78
CA LEU A 121 8.54 -16.85 -22.92
C LEU A 121 8.50 -17.29 -21.46
N LEU A 122 9.50 -16.89 -20.69
CA LEU A 122 9.47 -16.86 -19.23
C LEU A 122 9.57 -15.41 -18.79
N LYS A 123 8.64 -14.94 -17.98
CA LYS A 123 8.62 -13.59 -17.44
C LYS A 123 8.78 -13.65 -15.93
N VAL A 124 9.71 -12.85 -15.40
CA VAL A 124 9.91 -12.68 -13.97
C VAL A 124 9.75 -11.21 -13.61
N GLU A 125 8.75 -10.90 -12.82
CA GLU A 125 8.48 -9.57 -12.29
C GLU A 125 8.92 -9.50 -10.83
N PHE A 126 9.83 -8.59 -10.52
CA PHE A 126 10.31 -8.32 -9.18
C PHE A 126 9.66 -7.04 -8.67
N THR A 127 9.01 -7.15 -7.51
CA THR A 127 8.52 -6.03 -6.72
C THR A 127 8.91 -6.21 -5.25
N PRO A 128 8.86 -5.16 -4.42
CA PRO A 128 9.15 -5.26 -2.99
C PRO A 128 8.23 -6.23 -2.24
N TRP A 129 7.01 -6.44 -2.72
CA TRP A 129 6.02 -7.29 -2.06
C TRP A 129 5.94 -8.71 -2.63
N ALA A 130 6.29 -8.90 -3.90
CA ALA A 130 6.20 -10.20 -4.57
C ALA A 130 7.17 -10.34 -5.74
N THR A 131 7.60 -11.57 -5.98
CA THR A 131 8.24 -11.97 -7.24
C THR A 131 7.30 -12.88 -8.01
N SER A 132 6.78 -12.40 -9.14
CA SER A 132 5.81 -13.11 -9.97
C SER A 132 6.51 -13.76 -11.15
N ILE A 133 6.22 -15.04 -11.41
CA ILE A 133 6.84 -15.85 -12.45
C ILE A 133 5.74 -16.32 -13.39
N THR A 134 5.92 -16.15 -14.69
CA THR A 134 5.01 -16.66 -15.73
C THR A 134 5.80 -17.43 -16.78
N LEU A 135 5.52 -18.72 -16.91
CA LEU A 135 6.18 -19.62 -17.83
C LEU A 135 5.22 -20.01 -18.97
N ASP A 136 5.57 -19.64 -20.19
CA ASP A 136 4.87 -20.02 -21.41
C ASP A 136 5.71 -21.04 -22.22
N PRO A 137 5.30 -22.32 -22.25
CA PRO A 137 5.98 -23.32 -23.04
C PRO A 137 5.78 -23.04 -24.54
N GLY A 138 6.84 -23.24 -25.31
CA GLY A 138 6.82 -23.12 -26.76
C GLY A 138 6.35 -24.39 -27.47
N PHE A 139 6.76 -24.51 -28.73
CA PHE A 139 6.39 -25.65 -29.58
C PHE A 139 6.79 -27.01 -28.94
N ARG A 140 5.83 -27.94 -28.94
CA ARG A 140 5.99 -29.29 -28.39
C ARG A 140 6.15 -30.31 -29.52
N ASP A 141 7.35 -30.89 -29.64
CA ASP A 141 7.56 -32.16 -30.34
C ASP A 141 7.44 -33.27 -29.29
N GLU A 142 6.53 -34.23 -29.44
CA GLU A 142 6.34 -35.33 -28.48
C GLU A 142 7.63 -36.14 -28.24
N ARG A 143 8.54 -36.14 -29.22
CA ARG A 143 9.85 -36.80 -29.12
C ARG A 143 10.85 -36.01 -28.26
N LEU A 144 10.55 -34.74 -27.98
CA LEU A 144 11.26 -33.82 -27.08
C LEU A 144 10.31 -33.29 -25.99
N PRO A 145 9.94 -34.12 -25.00
CA PRO A 145 9.08 -33.66 -23.92
C PRO A 145 9.73 -32.52 -23.13
N ASP A 146 8.90 -31.56 -22.72
CA ASP A 146 9.30 -30.49 -21.80
C ASP A 146 9.59 -31.09 -20.43
N THR A 147 10.73 -30.72 -19.85
CA THR A 147 11.15 -31.21 -18.52
C THR A 147 11.31 -30.08 -17.51
N LEU A 148 11.23 -28.82 -17.96
CA LEU A 148 11.32 -27.65 -17.10
C LEU A 148 10.03 -27.48 -16.31
N SER A 149 10.15 -27.40 -15.00
CA SER A 149 9.06 -27.00 -14.10
C SER A 149 9.23 -25.57 -13.63
N ILE A 150 8.12 -24.85 -13.39
CA ILE A 150 8.17 -23.54 -12.75
C ILE A 150 8.82 -23.59 -11.35
N VAL A 151 8.75 -24.73 -10.66
CA VAL A 151 9.38 -24.94 -9.34
C VAL A 151 10.91 -24.86 -9.42
N GLU A 152 11.52 -25.31 -10.52
CA GLU A 152 12.97 -25.22 -10.69
C GLU A 152 13.44 -23.76 -10.84
N ILE A 153 12.58 -22.91 -11.43
CA ILE A 153 12.81 -21.46 -11.53
C ILE A 153 12.65 -20.79 -10.16
N GLU A 154 11.62 -21.19 -9.41
CA GLU A 154 11.40 -20.70 -8.03
C GLU A 154 12.62 -20.99 -7.16
N ASP A 155 13.05 -22.26 -7.11
CA ASP A 155 14.18 -22.67 -6.29
C ASP A 155 15.47 -21.94 -6.70
N ALA A 156 15.67 -21.69 -8.01
CA ALA A 156 16.83 -20.94 -8.49
C ALA A 156 16.81 -19.49 -8.03
N LEU A 157 15.64 -18.84 -8.06
CA LEU A 157 15.46 -17.47 -7.59
C LEU A 157 15.62 -17.36 -6.07
N GLU A 158 15.02 -18.26 -5.29
CA GLU A 158 15.14 -18.25 -3.83
C GLU A 158 16.57 -18.52 -3.34
N ARG A 159 17.34 -19.35 -4.07
CA ARG A 159 18.75 -19.62 -3.75
C ARG A 159 19.70 -18.48 -4.12
N SER A 160 19.32 -17.64 -5.08
CA SER A 160 20.21 -16.62 -5.66
C SER A 160 19.86 -15.18 -5.27
N ALA A 161 18.65 -14.93 -4.78
CA ALA A 161 18.18 -13.60 -4.40
C ALA A 161 17.80 -13.52 -2.92
N THR A 162 18.02 -12.35 -2.33
CA THR A 162 17.59 -12.06 -0.95
C THR A 162 16.21 -11.41 -0.94
N PRO A 163 15.44 -11.53 0.16
CA PRO A 163 14.18 -10.80 0.32
C PRO A 163 14.35 -9.30 0.07
N TRP A 164 13.40 -8.71 -0.66
CA TRP A 164 13.30 -7.30 -0.94
C TRP A 164 12.73 -6.58 0.27
N GLN A 165 13.57 -6.37 1.27
CA GLN A 165 13.23 -5.56 2.44
C GLN A 165 13.00 -4.12 2.01
N GLN A 166 11.74 -3.68 2.04
CA GLN A 166 11.41 -2.27 2.08
C GLN A 166 11.49 -1.79 3.54
N PRO A 167 12.04 -0.59 3.80
CA PRO A 167 11.80 0.05 5.08
C PRO A 167 10.29 0.24 5.20
N LEU A 168 9.68 -0.29 6.27
CA LEU A 168 8.31 0.03 6.62
C LEU A 168 8.22 1.56 6.66
N GLN A 169 7.49 2.17 5.72
CA GLN A 169 7.19 3.59 5.84
C GLN A 169 6.39 3.75 7.14
N PRO A 170 6.80 4.64 8.05
CA PRO A 170 5.98 4.96 9.20
C PRO A 170 4.62 5.41 8.66
N ILE A 171 3.55 4.72 9.05
CA ILE A 171 2.20 5.23 8.83
C ILE A 171 2.15 6.53 9.63
N GLU A 172 2.16 7.68 8.96
CA GLU A 172 1.97 8.95 9.66
C GLU A 172 0.60 8.88 10.36
N PRO A 173 0.55 9.02 11.70
CA PRO A 173 -0.72 9.00 12.39
C PRO A 173 -1.59 10.14 11.86
N LEU A 174 -2.85 9.84 11.54
CA LEU A 174 -3.81 10.86 11.13
C LEU A 174 -3.81 12.00 12.17
N PRO A 175 -3.86 13.27 11.72
CA PRO A 175 -3.81 14.40 12.63
C PRO A 175 -5.00 14.35 13.59
N PHE A 176 -4.74 14.61 14.87
CA PHE A 176 -5.77 14.65 15.91
C PHE A 176 -6.58 15.95 15.81
N ARG A 177 -7.68 15.90 15.05
CA ARG A 177 -8.58 17.04 14.83
C ARG A 177 -9.70 17.09 15.87
N VAL A 178 -10.03 18.29 16.32
CA VAL A 178 -11.10 18.55 17.31
C VAL A 178 -12.20 19.34 16.64
N PHE A 179 -13.41 18.78 16.57
CA PHE A 179 -14.60 19.52 16.19
C PHE A 179 -15.08 20.37 17.36
N LEU A 180 -15.33 21.67 17.15
CA LEU A 180 -15.88 22.58 18.16
C LEU A 180 -17.28 23.04 17.76
N GLY A 181 -18.31 22.45 18.36
CA GLY A 181 -19.69 22.90 18.22
C GLY A 181 -20.04 23.94 19.27
N HIS A 182 -20.80 24.97 18.89
CA HIS A 182 -21.04 26.12 19.76
C HIS A 182 -22.38 26.82 19.49
N GLY A 183 -22.85 27.56 20.49
CA GLY A 183 -24.05 28.41 20.40
C GLY A 183 -23.80 29.74 19.69
N GLY A 184 -24.73 30.69 19.88
CA GLY A 184 -24.60 32.04 19.33
C GLY A 184 -23.68 32.98 20.13
N ASP A 185 -23.34 32.59 21.35
CA ASP A 185 -22.40 33.31 22.21
C ASP A 185 -20.98 33.30 21.61
N THR A 186 -20.12 34.27 21.94
CA THR A 186 -18.78 34.38 21.34
C THR A 186 -17.66 33.77 22.20
N GLN A 187 -17.93 33.37 23.44
CA GLN A 187 -16.95 32.79 24.37
C GLN A 187 -16.18 31.60 23.78
N TRP A 188 -16.82 30.78 22.93
CA TRP A 188 -16.14 29.65 22.27
C TRP A 188 -14.91 30.06 21.45
N LYS A 189 -14.81 31.32 21.00
CA LYS A 189 -13.64 31.83 20.26
C LYS A 189 -12.42 31.87 21.16
N ASP A 190 -12.57 32.36 22.40
CA ASP A 190 -11.48 32.35 23.37
C ASP A 190 -10.97 30.93 23.63
N LEU A 191 -11.89 29.97 23.78
CA LEU A 191 -11.53 28.56 23.94
C LEU A 191 -10.84 27.99 22.70
N ARG A 192 -11.36 28.24 21.49
CA ARG A 192 -10.74 27.79 20.23
C ARG A 192 -9.32 28.31 20.12
N ASP A 193 -9.15 29.62 20.27
CA ASP A 193 -7.87 30.31 20.07
C ASP A 193 -6.86 29.80 21.11
N SER A 194 -7.25 29.62 22.37
CA SER A 194 -6.36 29.03 23.39
C SER A 194 -5.99 27.56 23.09
N LEU A 195 -6.95 26.74 22.63
CA LEU A 195 -6.67 25.35 22.25
C LEU A 195 -5.72 25.24 21.06
N GLN A 196 -5.84 26.12 20.08
CA GLN A 196 -4.94 26.19 18.92
C GLN A 196 -3.58 26.76 19.32
N ASP A 197 -3.55 27.98 19.84
CA ASP A 197 -2.32 28.77 20.02
C ASP A 197 -1.50 28.31 21.23
N HIS A 198 -2.14 27.95 22.34
CA HIS A 198 -1.45 27.57 23.58
C HIS A 198 -1.32 26.06 23.79
N HIS A 199 -2.18 25.26 23.15
CA HIS A 199 -2.20 23.80 23.35
C HIS A 199 -1.90 22.99 22.08
N GLY A 200 -1.84 23.61 20.91
CA GLY A 200 -1.41 22.99 19.66
C GLY A 200 -2.41 21.98 19.09
N PHE A 201 -3.70 22.12 19.39
CA PHE A 201 -4.74 21.28 18.80
C PHE A 201 -5.22 21.84 17.45
N ASP A 202 -5.46 20.96 16.47
CA ASP A 202 -6.17 21.32 15.24
C ASP A 202 -7.67 21.40 15.54
N VAL A 203 -8.18 22.61 15.79
CA VAL A 203 -9.59 22.84 16.13
C VAL A 203 -10.36 23.38 14.92
N GLU A 204 -11.45 22.71 14.55
CA GLU A 204 -12.34 23.14 13.49
C GLU A 204 -13.72 23.51 14.07
N ALA A 205 -14.11 24.79 13.93
CA ALA A 205 -15.40 25.30 14.36
C ALA A 205 -16.24 25.74 13.15
N PHE A 206 -17.53 25.40 13.15
CA PHE A 206 -18.42 25.79 12.06
C PHE A 206 -18.95 27.23 12.28
N GLU A 207 -18.37 28.20 11.57
CA GLU A 207 -18.95 29.53 11.46
C GLU A 207 -19.96 29.55 10.30
N ARG A 208 -21.15 30.16 10.51
CA ARG A 208 -22.28 30.18 9.55
C ARG A 208 -21.98 30.98 8.26
N SER A 209 -20.96 30.61 7.50
CA SER A 209 -20.72 31.13 6.15
C SER A 209 -21.39 30.21 5.12
N PRO A 210 -22.32 30.72 4.31
CA PRO A 210 -23.01 29.90 3.31
C PRO A 210 -22.02 29.39 2.26
N ARG A 211 -21.87 28.07 2.16
CA ARG A 211 -21.23 27.41 1.01
C ARG A 211 -22.34 27.11 -0.01
N ILE A 212 -22.16 27.56 -1.25
CA ILE A 212 -23.15 27.37 -2.32
C ILE A 212 -23.32 25.86 -2.56
N GLY A 213 -24.55 25.34 -2.41
CA GLY A 213 -24.91 23.98 -2.82
C GLY A 213 -24.83 22.87 -1.77
N GLN A 214 -24.46 23.16 -0.52
CA GLN A 214 -24.48 22.18 0.58
C GLN A 214 -25.43 22.63 1.69
N THR A 215 -26.19 21.69 2.28
CA THR A 215 -26.96 21.98 3.48
C THR A 215 -26.02 22.13 4.68
N ILE A 216 -26.38 22.98 5.65
CA ILE A 216 -25.59 23.18 6.89
C ILE A 216 -25.31 21.83 7.59
N SER A 217 -26.30 20.94 7.61
CA SER A 217 -26.19 19.61 8.21
C SER A 217 -25.16 18.71 7.53
N GLU A 218 -24.97 18.81 6.21
CA GLU A 218 -23.95 18.03 5.49
C GLU A 218 -22.54 18.52 5.79
N VAL A 219 -22.35 19.84 5.88
CA VAL A 219 -21.05 20.43 6.25
C VAL A 219 -20.64 19.99 7.65
N VAL A 220 -21.55 20.15 8.62
CA VAL A 220 -21.30 19.73 10.01
C VAL A 220 -21.00 18.24 10.10
N ARG A 221 -21.75 17.38 9.40
CA ARG A 221 -21.46 15.93 9.36
C ARG A 221 -20.08 15.63 8.77
N GLY A 222 -19.69 16.32 7.69
CA GLY A 222 -18.37 16.17 7.10
C GLY A 222 -17.24 16.55 8.06
N MET A 223 -17.40 17.65 8.81
CA MET A 223 -16.44 18.08 9.83
C MET A 223 -16.31 17.03 10.93
N ILE A 224 -17.43 16.57 11.49
CA ILE A 224 -17.45 15.52 12.52
C ILE A 224 -16.81 14.23 12.02
N ALA A 225 -17.10 13.80 10.79
CA ALA A 225 -16.54 12.59 10.20
C ALA A 225 -15.01 12.65 10.05
N SER A 226 -14.43 13.85 9.97
CA SER A 226 -12.99 14.07 9.90
C SER A 226 -12.33 14.31 11.26
N ALA A 227 -13.11 14.41 12.34
CA ALA A 227 -12.62 14.75 13.67
C ALA A 227 -12.24 13.50 14.48
N SER A 228 -11.26 13.65 15.36
CA SER A 228 -10.84 12.63 16.34
C SER A 228 -11.52 12.79 17.71
N ALA A 229 -12.04 13.99 17.99
CA ALA A 229 -12.82 14.31 19.19
C ALA A 229 -13.76 15.49 18.90
N GLY A 230 -14.81 15.62 19.71
CA GLY A 230 -15.73 16.76 19.66
C GLY A 230 -15.83 17.46 21.01
N VAL A 231 -15.80 18.78 20.98
CA VAL A 231 -16.01 19.68 22.12
C VAL A 231 -17.25 20.52 21.84
N LEU A 232 -18.23 20.51 22.73
CA LEU A 232 -19.50 21.21 22.54
C LEU A 232 -19.68 22.24 23.65
N VAL A 233 -19.75 23.51 23.27
CA VAL A 233 -19.87 24.64 24.20
C VAL A 233 -21.34 25.04 24.36
N LEU A 234 -21.89 24.84 25.56
CA LEU A 234 -23.24 25.24 25.94
C LEU A 234 -23.19 26.42 26.92
N THR A 235 -23.52 27.61 26.42
CA THR A 235 -23.76 28.82 27.22
C THR A 235 -25.25 29.04 27.46
N ARG A 236 -25.59 29.89 28.43
CA ARG A 236 -26.97 30.33 28.70
C ARG A 236 -27.51 31.09 27.49
N SER A 237 -28.22 30.37 26.62
CA SER A 237 -28.68 30.91 25.35
C SER A 237 -30.18 31.11 25.31
N ASP A 238 -30.94 30.10 25.75
CA ASP A 238 -32.39 30.08 25.61
C ASP A 238 -33.02 30.13 27.00
N GLN A 239 -33.62 31.27 27.37
CA GLN A 239 -34.36 31.42 28.62
C GLN A 239 -35.77 30.85 28.48
N MET A 240 -36.16 29.98 29.40
CA MET A 240 -37.48 29.36 29.43
C MET A 240 -38.48 30.22 30.22
N ALA A 241 -39.77 29.95 30.05
CA ALA A 241 -40.85 30.67 30.73
C ALA A 241 -40.83 30.51 32.28
N ASP A 242 -40.22 29.43 32.78
CA ASP A 242 -40.03 29.17 34.21
C ASP A 242 -38.77 29.85 34.80
N GLY A 243 -38.05 30.64 33.98
CA GLY A 243 -36.84 31.36 34.38
C GLY A 243 -35.55 30.55 34.28
N THR A 244 -35.61 29.26 33.91
CA THR A 244 -34.42 28.43 33.68
C THR A 244 -33.72 28.81 32.38
N TRP A 245 -32.44 28.47 32.28
CA TRP A 245 -31.63 28.74 31.10
C TRP A 245 -31.15 27.42 30.49
N HIS A 246 -31.30 27.30 29.18
CA HIS A 246 -30.85 26.15 28.42
C HIS A 246 -29.77 26.56 27.43
N GLY A 247 -28.93 25.59 27.07
CA GLY A 247 -28.04 25.73 25.93
C GLY A 247 -28.84 25.70 24.61
N ARG A 248 -28.25 26.26 23.55
CA ARG A 248 -28.83 26.22 22.20
C ARG A 248 -29.17 24.80 21.80
N GLN A 249 -30.43 24.57 21.42
CA GLN A 249 -30.90 23.24 21.01
C GLN A 249 -30.12 22.66 19.82
N ASN A 250 -29.63 23.50 18.91
CA ASN A 250 -28.78 23.04 17.81
C ASN A 250 -27.48 22.40 18.31
N VAL A 251 -26.87 22.96 19.35
CA VAL A 251 -25.62 22.42 19.94
C VAL A 251 -25.88 21.09 20.64
N VAL A 252 -27.05 20.95 21.28
CA VAL A 252 -27.48 19.68 21.87
C VAL A 252 -27.67 18.62 20.78
N HIS A 253 -28.21 18.99 19.62
CA HIS A 253 -28.34 18.07 18.49
C HIS A 253 -26.97 17.69 17.89
N GLU A 254 -26.07 18.66 17.72
CA GLU A 254 -24.69 18.41 17.29
C GLU A 254 -23.93 17.50 18.27
N LEU A 255 -24.13 17.65 19.57
CA LEU A 255 -23.58 16.75 20.59
C LEU A 255 -24.03 15.30 20.36
N GLY A 256 -25.33 15.08 20.09
CA GLY A 256 -25.83 13.75 19.76
C GLY A 256 -25.20 13.18 18.49
N LEU A 257 -24.99 14.01 17.46
CA LEU A 257 -24.30 13.60 16.24
C LEU A 257 -22.83 13.24 16.49
N VAL A 258 -22.12 14.02 17.30
CA VAL A 258 -20.73 13.74 17.71
C VAL A 258 -20.66 12.43 18.50
N GLN A 259 -21.54 12.24 19.49
CA GLN A 259 -21.59 11.00 20.27
C GLN A 259 -21.88 9.78 19.41
N GLY A 260 -22.78 9.92 18.43
CA GLY A 260 -23.11 8.84 17.49
C GLY A 260 -21.97 8.51 16.52
N ALA A 261 -21.19 9.52 16.08
CA ALA A 261 -20.13 9.35 15.10
C ALA A 261 -18.78 8.95 15.71
N LEU A 262 -18.39 9.57 16.84
CA LEU A 262 -17.09 9.40 17.48
C LEU A 262 -17.13 8.56 18.76
N GLY A 263 -18.32 8.31 19.29
CA GLY A 263 -18.52 7.63 20.57
C GLY A 263 -18.47 8.56 21.78
N TRP A 264 -19.01 8.07 22.91
CA TRP A 264 -19.14 8.83 24.15
C TRP A 264 -17.80 9.25 24.77
N SER A 265 -16.74 8.45 24.59
CA SER A 265 -15.40 8.73 25.11
C SER A 265 -14.66 9.82 24.32
N ARG A 266 -15.22 10.28 23.20
CA ARG A 266 -14.65 11.31 22.31
C ARG A 266 -15.51 12.58 22.26
N ALA A 267 -16.53 12.68 23.10
CA ALA A 267 -17.43 13.83 23.18
C ALA A 267 -17.29 14.53 24.54
N LEU A 268 -16.82 15.77 24.53
CA LEU A 268 -16.66 16.60 25.72
C LEU A 268 -17.70 17.73 25.71
N ILE A 269 -18.42 17.87 26.83
CA ILE A 269 -19.36 18.97 27.04
C ILE A 269 -18.66 20.05 27.85
N VAL A 270 -18.69 21.29 27.36
CA VAL A 270 -18.20 22.47 28.09
C VAL A 270 -19.42 23.35 28.38
N VAL A 271 -19.82 23.44 29.64
CA VAL A 271 -21.12 24.00 30.03
C VAL A 271 -20.98 25.16 31.01
N GLU A 272 -21.67 26.26 30.72
CA GLU A 272 -21.72 27.45 31.57
C GLU A 272 -22.64 27.22 32.78
N ASP A 273 -22.25 27.76 33.93
CA ASP A 273 -23.05 27.64 35.15
C ASP A 273 -24.45 28.25 34.99
N GLY A 274 -25.45 27.49 35.45
CA GLY A 274 -26.87 27.84 35.32
C GLY A 274 -27.53 27.33 34.04
N VAL A 275 -26.81 26.63 33.15
CA VAL A 275 -27.42 25.88 32.03
C VAL A 275 -28.00 24.55 32.51
N VAL A 276 -29.29 24.36 32.25
CA VAL A 276 -29.99 23.08 32.43
C VAL A 276 -29.69 22.16 31.25
N LEU A 277 -29.13 20.98 31.54
CA LEU A 277 -28.85 19.94 30.55
C LEU A 277 -29.96 18.87 30.54
N PRO A 278 -30.23 18.23 29.39
CA PRO A 278 -31.06 17.02 29.35
C PRO A 278 -30.47 15.91 30.23
N SER A 279 -31.33 15.16 30.94
CA SER A 279 -30.90 14.06 31.81
C SER A 279 -30.16 12.94 31.08
N ASN A 280 -30.37 12.77 29.77
CA ASN A 280 -29.60 11.84 28.95
C ASN A 280 -28.10 12.19 28.85
N LEU A 281 -27.71 13.41 29.22
CA LEU A 281 -26.30 13.83 29.28
C LEU A 281 -25.68 13.61 30.66
N ASP A 282 -26.45 13.13 31.64
CA ASP A 282 -25.93 12.73 32.95
C ASP A 282 -24.95 11.56 32.74
N GLY A 283 -23.69 11.76 33.14
CA GLY A 283 -22.61 10.79 32.94
C GLY A 283 -21.73 11.02 31.69
N THR A 284 -22.05 12.00 30.83
CA THR A 284 -21.09 12.46 29.80
C THR A 284 -19.99 13.28 30.45
N GLN A 285 -18.77 13.26 29.90
CA GLN A 285 -17.69 14.13 30.38
C GLN A 285 -18.09 15.61 30.24
N GLN A 286 -18.08 16.31 31.37
CA GLN A 286 -18.47 17.72 31.48
C GLN A 286 -17.35 18.53 32.10
N VAL A 287 -17.02 19.67 31.49
CA VAL A 287 -16.23 20.74 32.09
C VAL A 287 -17.16 21.92 32.32
N ARG A 288 -17.21 22.42 33.56
CA ARG A 288 -18.05 23.57 33.92
C ARG A 288 -17.22 24.84 34.03
N PHE A 289 -17.83 25.98 33.72
CA PHE A 289 -17.21 27.29 33.86
C PHE A 289 -18.22 28.33 34.33
N GLY A 290 -17.73 29.37 35.01
CA GLY A 290 -18.57 30.47 35.48
C GLY A 290 -19.20 31.27 34.34
N LEU A 291 -20.30 31.95 34.61
CA LEU A 291 -21.01 32.80 33.64
C LEU A 291 -20.06 33.83 32.99
N GLY A 292 -19.84 33.75 31.68
CA GLY A 292 -18.93 34.66 30.97
C GLY A 292 -17.43 34.35 31.13
N HIS A 293 -17.07 33.23 31.78
CA HIS A 293 -15.71 32.92 32.21
C HIS A 293 -15.15 31.63 31.57
N ILE A 294 -15.42 31.37 30.29
CA ILE A 294 -14.98 30.15 29.58
C ILE A 294 -13.46 29.88 29.66
N ARG A 295 -12.64 30.93 29.83
CA ARG A 295 -11.18 30.80 29.94
C ARG A 295 -10.76 29.93 31.13
N GLU A 296 -11.58 29.85 32.16
CA GLU A 296 -11.35 28.96 33.31
C GLU A 296 -11.38 27.48 32.93
N ALA A 297 -12.11 27.12 31.85
CA ALA A 297 -12.22 25.74 31.38
C ALA A 297 -11.05 25.27 30.51
N GLU A 298 -10.23 26.17 29.95
CA GLU A 298 -9.22 25.86 28.94
C GLU A 298 -8.27 24.73 29.36
N GLY A 299 -7.72 24.82 30.58
CA GLY A 299 -6.79 23.81 31.10
C GLY A 299 -7.44 22.42 31.24
N ALA A 300 -8.68 22.37 31.70
CA ALA A 300 -9.43 21.12 31.85
C ALA A 300 -9.80 20.51 30.50
N VAL A 301 -10.22 21.33 29.53
CA VAL A 301 -10.51 20.90 28.16
C VAL A 301 -9.26 20.36 27.48
N ALA A 302 -8.13 21.08 27.57
CA ALA A 302 -6.88 20.64 27.00
C ALA A 302 -6.37 19.32 27.63
N ALA A 303 -6.53 19.15 28.94
CA ALA A 303 -6.18 17.90 29.63
C ALA A 303 -7.05 16.74 29.13
N ALA A 304 -8.37 16.94 29.00
CA ALA A 304 -9.28 15.92 28.48
C ALA A 304 -8.94 15.52 27.03
N LEU A 305 -8.65 16.49 26.16
CA LEU A 305 -8.27 16.22 24.77
C LEU A 305 -6.94 15.46 24.65
N ARG A 306 -5.95 15.74 25.52
CA ARG A 306 -4.70 14.95 25.57
C ARG A 306 -4.99 13.50 25.96
N LEU A 307 -5.82 13.27 26.98
CA LEU A 307 -6.22 11.91 27.38
C LEU A 307 -6.93 11.18 26.24
N MET A 308 -7.82 11.85 25.51
CA MET A 308 -8.46 11.27 24.33
C MET A 308 -7.44 10.91 23.25
N ARG A 309 -6.52 11.82 22.92
CA ARG A 309 -5.48 11.58 21.91
C ARG A 309 -4.59 10.38 22.25
N ASP A 310 -4.21 10.25 23.52
CA ASP A 310 -3.25 9.25 23.97
C ASP A 310 -3.93 7.89 24.30
N SER A 311 -5.26 7.84 24.32
CA SER A 311 -6.02 6.60 24.54
C SER A 311 -5.97 5.72 23.27
N PRO A 312 -5.47 4.46 23.36
CA PRO A 312 -5.40 3.57 22.22
C PRO A 312 -6.80 3.36 21.64
N GLN A 313 -6.90 3.40 20.31
CA GLN A 313 -8.15 3.08 19.63
C GLN A 313 -8.58 1.68 20.06
N GLY A 314 -9.80 1.57 20.59
CA GLY A 314 -10.48 0.30 20.67
C GLY A 314 -10.66 -0.22 19.25
N ILE A 315 -9.77 -1.12 18.83
CA ILE A 315 -10.11 -2.17 17.89
C ILE A 315 -11.39 -2.79 18.48
N CYS A 316 -12.52 -2.65 17.79
CA CYS A 316 -13.73 -3.36 18.19
C CYS A 316 -13.39 -4.85 18.40
N PRO A 317 -13.90 -5.50 19.47
CA PRO A 317 -13.96 -6.96 19.51
C PRO A 317 -14.84 -7.51 18.38
#